data_AF-A0A0F7M036-F1
#
_entry.id   AF-A0A0F7M036-F1
#
_cell.length_a   1.000
_cell.length_b   1.000
_cell.length_c   1.000
_cell.angle_alpha   90.00
_cell.angle_beta   90.00
_cell.angle_gamma   90.00
#
_symmetry.space_group_name_H-M   'P 1'
#
loop_
_entity.id
_entity.type
_entity.pdbx_description
1 polymer ?
#
loop_
_entity_poly.entity_id
_entity_poly.type
_entity_poly.pdbx_seq_one_letter_code
_entity_poly.pdbx_strand_id
1 'polypeptide(L)'
;MHKHVAILAVFFSIVCSGMAQAGQEARQFGVCLTDSMSGKERKNLAKWIFMGMSAHSMIKPYSNVSESDIDNSNQYVGKLITRLITEDCPEQARTASEVMGSAAFEQAFKVVGELAMQELMADPSVGQSIGGFEKYLDQEKFKEVFQ
;
A
#
# COMPACT_ATOMS: atom_id res chain seq x y z
N MET A 1 -38.58 23.70 -14.73
CA MET A 1 -37.26 23.71 -14.06
C MET A 1 -37.20 22.80 -12.84
N HIS A 2 -38.08 22.92 -11.83
CA HIS A 2 -38.02 22.10 -10.60
C HIS A 2 -38.04 20.57 -10.81
N LYS A 3 -38.80 20.06 -11.79
CA LYS A 3 -38.83 18.62 -12.11
C LYS A 3 -37.50 18.10 -12.69
N HIS A 4 -36.80 18.89 -13.51
CA HIS A 4 -35.49 18.50 -14.06
C HIS A 4 -34.37 18.62 -13.02
N VAL A 5 -34.46 19.61 -12.12
CA VAL A 5 -33.53 19.75 -10.99
C VAL A 5 -33.68 18.59 -9.99
N ALA A 6 -34.90 18.14 -9.70
CA ALA A 6 -35.14 16.98 -8.85
C ALA A 6 -34.64 15.67 -9.46
N ILE A 7 -34.79 15.48 -10.78
CA ILE A 7 -34.30 14.29 -11.49
C ILE A 7 -32.75 14.27 -11.54
N LEU A 8 -32.12 15.42 -11.77
CA LEU A 8 -30.66 15.56 -11.72
C LEU A 8 -30.09 15.31 -10.31
N ALA A 9 -30.78 15.75 -9.26
CA ALA A 9 -30.36 15.51 -7.88
C ALA A 9 -30.44 14.02 -7.49
N VAL A 10 -31.48 13.30 -7.93
CA VAL A 10 -31.64 11.86 -7.65
C VAL A 10 -30.61 11.02 -8.42
N PHE A 11 -30.29 11.39 -9.66
CA PHE A 11 -29.24 10.70 -10.42
C PHE A 11 -27.84 10.89 -9.80
N PHE A 12 -27.54 12.06 -9.23
CA PHE A 12 -26.26 12.32 -8.58
C PHE A 12 -26.07 11.51 -7.30
N SER A 13 -27.14 11.30 -6.51
CA SER A 13 -27.07 10.51 -5.27
C SER A 13 -26.79 9.02 -5.49
N ILE A 14 -27.26 8.43 -6.59
CA ILE A 14 -27.08 6.99 -6.89
C ILE A 14 -25.62 6.67 -7.29
N VAL A 15 -24.95 7.56 -8.01
CA VAL A 15 -23.57 7.36 -8.47
C VAL A 15 -22.57 7.41 -7.31
N CYS A 16 -22.80 8.29 -6.31
CA CYS A 16 -21.92 8.38 -5.14
C CYS A 16 -21.98 7.13 -4.24
N SER A 17 -23.13 6.46 -4.14
CA SER A 17 -23.26 5.24 -3.32
C SER A 17 -22.46 4.06 -3.86
N GLY A 18 -22.41 3.88 -5.20
CA GLY A 18 -21.67 2.78 -5.82
C GLY A 18 -20.15 2.90 -5.68
N MET A 19 -19.61 4.11 -5.75
CA MET A 19 -18.16 4.35 -5.57
C MET A 19 -17.72 4.13 -4.12
N ALA A 20 -18.55 4.54 -3.15
CA ALA A 20 -18.26 4.36 -1.74
C ALA A 20 -18.26 2.87 -1.34
N GLN A 21 -19.19 2.10 -1.91
CA GLN A 21 -19.28 0.67 -1.74
C GLN A 21 -18.04 -0.01 -2.32
N ALA A 22 -17.75 0.18 -3.61
CA ALA A 22 -16.56 -0.35 -4.28
C ALA A 22 -15.25 -0.16 -3.49
N GLY A 23 -15.02 1.06 -2.99
CA GLY A 23 -13.86 1.36 -2.16
C GLY A 23 -13.84 0.64 -0.81
N GLN A 24 -14.98 0.22 -0.27
CA GLN A 24 -15.09 -0.61 0.93
C GLN A 24 -14.69 -2.06 0.67
N GLU A 25 -15.15 -2.70 -0.41
CA GLU A 25 -14.76 -4.10 -0.68
C GLU A 25 -13.25 -4.23 -0.92
N ALA A 26 -12.65 -3.31 -1.69
CA ALA A 26 -11.20 -3.34 -1.91
C ALA A 26 -10.40 -3.07 -0.63
N ARG A 27 -10.91 -2.24 0.28
CA ARG A 27 -10.30 -2.06 1.61
C ARG A 27 -10.40 -3.32 2.46
N GLN A 28 -11.56 -3.98 2.49
CA GLN A 28 -11.72 -5.24 3.22
C GLN A 28 -10.81 -6.34 2.67
N PHE A 29 -10.61 -6.37 1.35
CA PHE A 29 -9.62 -7.25 0.74
C PHE A 29 -8.20 -6.93 1.21
N GLY A 30 -7.79 -5.66 1.17
CA GLY A 30 -6.49 -5.22 1.69
C GLY A 30 -6.29 -5.59 3.17
N VAL A 31 -7.30 -5.37 4.02
CA VAL A 31 -7.26 -5.73 5.45
C VAL A 31 -7.11 -7.23 5.64
N CYS A 32 -7.84 -8.05 4.89
CA CYS A 32 -7.69 -9.50 4.96
C CYS A 32 -6.26 -9.93 4.60
N LEU A 33 -5.68 -9.38 3.53
CA LEU A 33 -4.30 -9.68 3.14
C LEU A 33 -3.32 -9.35 4.27
N THR A 34 -3.49 -8.20 4.93
CA THR A 34 -2.60 -7.78 6.01
C THR A 34 -2.74 -8.60 7.28
N ASP A 35 -3.97 -8.96 7.66
CA ASP A 35 -4.26 -9.71 8.88
C ASP A 35 -3.86 -11.19 8.76
N SER A 36 -3.93 -11.74 7.56
CA SER A 36 -3.55 -13.13 7.25
C SER A 36 -2.03 -13.34 7.12
N MET A 37 -1.23 -12.28 7.15
CA MET A 37 0.24 -12.38 7.14
C MET A 37 0.81 -12.51 8.55
N SER A 38 1.71 -13.48 8.73
CA SER A 38 2.57 -13.56 9.91
C SER A 38 3.60 -12.41 9.95
N GLY A 39 4.19 -12.15 11.12
CA GLY A 39 5.25 -11.13 11.24
C GLY A 39 6.47 -11.39 10.34
N LYS A 40 6.83 -12.66 10.11
CA LYS A 40 7.91 -13.02 9.17
C LYS A 40 7.54 -12.69 7.72
N GLU A 41 6.28 -12.93 7.35
CA GLU A 41 5.79 -12.63 5.99
C GLU A 41 5.75 -11.14 5.72
N ARG A 42 5.27 -10.34 6.67
CA ARG A 42 5.29 -8.87 6.58
C ARG A 42 6.70 -8.33 6.35
N LYS A 43 7.69 -8.82 7.11
CA LYS A 43 9.11 -8.44 6.94
C LYS A 43 9.67 -8.84 5.57
N ASN A 44 9.37 -10.05 5.10
CA ASN A 44 9.83 -10.49 3.78
C ASN A 44 9.17 -9.71 2.64
N LEU A 45 7.90 -9.33 2.79
CA LEU A 45 7.21 -8.47 1.84
C LEU A 45 7.80 -7.06 1.83
N ALA A 46 8.08 -6.48 2.99
CA ALA A 46 8.74 -5.18 3.10
C ALA A 46 10.13 -5.17 2.43
N LYS A 47 10.92 -6.23 2.65
CA LYS A 47 12.18 -6.45 1.96
C LYS A 47 12.00 -6.54 0.44
N TRP A 48 10.98 -7.28 -0.03
CA TRP A 48 10.68 -7.40 -1.45
C TRP A 48 10.34 -6.06 -2.10
N ILE A 49 9.53 -5.22 -1.43
CA ILE A 49 9.23 -3.85 -1.91
C ILE A 49 10.50 -3.02 -2.02
N PHE A 50 11.36 -3.02 -0.99
CA PHE A 50 12.63 -2.30 -1.05
C PHE A 50 13.53 -2.76 -2.21
N MET A 51 13.63 -4.08 -2.44
CA MET A 51 14.39 -4.65 -3.56
C MET A 51 13.81 -4.26 -4.93
N GLY A 52 12.48 -4.18 -5.05
CA GLY A 52 11.83 -3.66 -6.25
C GLY A 52 12.13 -2.18 -6.49
N MET A 53 12.08 -1.37 -5.42
CA MET A 53 12.40 0.06 -5.47
C MET A 53 13.87 0.32 -5.83
N SER A 54 14.80 -0.55 -5.39
CA SER A 54 16.22 -0.38 -5.70
C SER A 54 16.56 -0.58 -7.18
N ALA A 55 15.67 -1.20 -7.96
CA ALA A 55 15.81 -1.29 -9.41
C ALA A 55 15.57 0.05 -10.13
N HIS A 56 15.00 1.05 -9.45
CA HIS A 56 14.80 2.39 -10.00
C HIS A 56 16.15 3.01 -10.42
N SER A 57 16.24 3.57 -11.62
CA SER A 57 17.51 4.06 -12.21
C SER A 57 18.29 5.04 -11.33
N MET A 58 17.58 5.96 -10.66
CA MET A 58 18.18 6.92 -9.71
C MET A 58 18.66 6.28 -8.40
N ILE A 59 18.13 5.12 -8.01
CA ILE A 59 18.42 4.46 -6.74
C ILE A 59 19.46 3.35 -6.91
N LYS A 60 19.47 2.68 -8.06
CA LYS A 60 20.36 1.57 -8.39
C LYS A 60 21.84 1.79 -8.01
N PRO A 61 22.46 2.96 -8.24
CA PRO A 61 23.86 3.19 -7.83
C PRO A 61 24.12 3.13 -6.32
N TYR A 62 23.07 3.23 -5.50
CA TYR A 62 23.13 3.25 -4.04
C TYR A 62 22.73 1.91 -3.40
N SER A 63 22.51 0.87 -4.20
CA SER A 63 22.08 -0.45 -3.74
C SER A 63 23.00 -1.55 -4.24
N ASN A 64 23.27 -2.54 -3.38
CA ASN A 64 24.00 -3.76 -3.72
C ASN A 64 23.08 -4.97 -3.95
N VAL A 65 21.76 -4.74 -4.13
CA VAL A 65 20.80 -5.81 -4.38
C VAL A 65 21.10 -6.48 -5.73
N SER A 66 21.34 -7.79 -5.71
CA SER A 66 21.60 -8.57 -6.92
C SER A 66 20.32 -9.02 -7.63
N GLU A 67 20.42 -9.41 -8.90
CA GLU A 67 19.30 -10.03 -9.62
C GLU A 67 18.81 -11.31 -8.94
N SER A 68 19.73 -12.12 -8.37
CA SER A 68 19.35 -13.32 -7.62
C SER A 68 18.61 -13.01 -6.32
N ASP A 69 18.92 -11.90 -5.65
CA ASP A 69 18.17 -11.48 -4.45
C ASP A 69 16.73 -11.14 -4.80
N ILE A 70 16.55 -10.41 -5.90
CA ILE A 70 15.24 -10.04 -6.43
C ILE A 70 14.45 -11.30 -6.83
N ASP A 71 15.06 -12.22 -7.59
CA ASP A 71 14.35 -13.42 -8.04
C ASP A 71 13.93 -14.33 -6.88
N ASN A 72 14.82 -14.57 -5.92
CA ASN A 72 14.48 -15.33 -4.72
C ASN A 72 13.34 -14.67 -3.92
N SER A 73 13.34 -13.34 -3.85
CA SER A 73 12.27 -12.59 -3.19
C SER A 73 10.95 -12.65 -3.99
N ASN A 74 11.00 -12.60 -5.32
CA ASN A 74 9.84 -12.76 -6.20
C ASN A 74 9.21 -14.14 -6.04
N GLN A 75 10.01 -15.20 -6.02
CA GLN A 75 9.52 -16.57 -5.81
C GLN A 75 8.81 -16.72 -4.46
N TYR A 76 9.36 -16.12 -3.41
CA TYR A 76 8.74 -16.11 -2.09
C TYR A 76 7.41 -15.36 -2.10
N VAL A 77 7.39 -14.12 -2.60
CA VAL A 77 6.17 -13.28 -2.59
C VAL A 77 5.10 -13.85 -3.52
N GLY A 78 5.46 -14.43 -4.66
CA GLY A 78 4.51 -15.12 -5.54
C GLY A 78 3.77 -16.25 -4.83
N LYS A 79 4.47 -17.08 -4.05
CA LYS A 79 3.85 -18.13 -3.22
C LYS A 79 2.97 -17.55 -2.11
N LEU A 80 3.45 -16.50 -1.45
CA LEU A 80 2.70 -15.82 -0.38
C LEU A 80 1.39 -15.24 -0.90
N ILE A 81 1.44 -14.46 -1.98
CA ILE A 81 0.25 -13.84 -2.58
C ILE A 81 -0.71 -14.89 -3.12
N THR A 82 -0.19 -15.99 -3.68
CA THR A 82 -1.04 -17.12 -4.09
C THR A 82 -1.84 -17.64 -2.89
N ARG A 83 -1.17 -18.04 -1.80
CA ARG A 83 -1.86 -18.53 -0.59
C ARG A 83 -2.86 -17.51 -0.05
N LEU A 84 -2.43 -16.26 0.10
CA LEU A 84 -3.29 -15.20 0.65
C LEU A 84 -4.57 -15.03 -0.16
N ILE A 85 -4.50 -15.07 -1.50
CA ILE A 85 -5.66 -14.89 -2.36
C ILE A 85 -6.52 -16.15 -2.44
N THR A 86 -5.92 -17.33 -2.54
CA THR A 86 -6.65 -18.57 -2.85
C THR A 86 -7.12 -19.32 -1.62
N GLU A 87 -6.47 -19.14 -0.48
CA GLU A 87 -6.72 -19.89 0.75
C GLU A 87 -7.18 -18.99 1.90
N ASP A 88 -6.47 -17.89 2.15
CA ASP A 88 -6.72 -17.05 3.34
C ASP A 88 -7.86 -16.03 3.11
N CYS A 89 -7.91 -15.41 1.93
CA CYS A 89 -8.84 -14.32 1.59
C CYS A 89 -9.67 -14.52 0.29
N PRO A 90 -10.14 -15.73 -0.05
CA PRO A 90 -10.78 -15.98 -1.35
C PRO A 90 -12.09 -15.21 -1.54
N GLU A 91 -12.89 -15.04 -0.48
CA GLU A 91 -14.17 -14.35 -0.56
C GLU A 91 -14.01 -12.84 -0.77
N GLN A 92 -13.08 -12.20 -0.05
CA GLN A 92 -12.79 -10.78 -0.20
C GLN A 92 -12.15 -10.51 -1.56
N ALA A 93 -11.25 -11.38 -2.02
CA ALA A 93 -10.64 -11.28 -3.34
C ALA A 93 -11.71 -11.35 -4.45
N ARG A 94 -12.62 -12.33 -4.38
CA ARG A 94 -13.72 -12.48 -5.34
C ARG A 94 -14.65 -11.26 -5.32
N THR A 95 -15.14 -10.89 -4.15
CA THR A 95 -16.11 -9.78 -3.99
C THR A 95 -15.51 -8.46 -4.47
N ALA A 96 -14.27 -8.14 -4.09
CA ALA A 96 -13.62 -6.92 -4.54
C ALA A 96 -13.39 -6.94 -6.06
N SER A 97 -12.99 -8.08 -6.62
CA SER A 97 -12.81 -8.23 -8.08
C SER A 97 -14.13 -8.15 -8.87
N GLU A 98 -15.25 -8.61 -8.32
CA GLU A 98 -16.57 -8.51 -8.97
C GLU A 98 -17.03 -7.05 -9.10
N VAL A 99 -16.70 -6.22 -8.10
CA VAL A 99 -17.12 -4.81 -8.06
C VAL A 99 -16.15 -3.89 -8.80
N MET A 100 -14.83 -4.12 -8.68
CA MET A 100 -13.79 -3.18 -9.18
C MET A 100 -12.86 -3.77 -10.24
N GLY A 101 -12.94 -5.07 -10.53
CA GLY A 101 -11.99 -5.73 -11.43
C GLY A 101 -10.54 -5.62 -10.92
N SER A 102 -9.60 -5.33 -11.83
CA SER A 102 -8.18 -5.20 -11.48
C SER A 102 -7.88 -4.07 -10.49
N ALA A 103 -8.71 -3.02 -10.45
CA ALA A 103 -8.53 -1.90 -9.53
C ALA A 103 -8.69 -2.30 -8.05
N ALA A 104 -9.39 -3.41 -7.77
CA ALA A 104 -9.45 -3.99 -6.43
C ALA A 104 -8.06 -4.33 -5.89
N PHE A 105 -7.24 -4.95 -6.73
CA PHE A 105 -5.89 -5.36 -6.38
C PHE A 105 -5.02 -4.15 -6.13
N GLU A 106 -5.03 -3.14 -7.01
CA GLU A 106 -4.27 -1.90 -6.80
C GLU A 106 -4.59 -1.25 -5.45
N GLN A 107 -5.88 -1.18 -5.09
CA GLN A 107 -6.30 -0.55 -3.84
C GLN A 107 -5.96 -1.41 -2.61
N ALA A 108 -6.07 -2.74 -2.71
CA ALA A 108 -5.63 -3.65 -1.65
C ALA A 108 -4.10 -3.58 -1.47
N PHE A 109 -3.33 -3.53 -2.57
CA PHE A 109 -1.89 -3.42 -2.54
C PHE A 109 -1.38 -2.09 -1.95
N LYS A 110 -2.18 -1.00 -1.98
CA LYS A 110 -1.85 0.23 -1.24
C LYS A 110 -1.81 -0.02 0.26
N VAL A 111 -2.81 -0.69 0.82
CA VAL A 111 -2.87 -1.02 2.26
C VAL A 111 -1.70 -1.94 2.64
N VAL A 112 -1.42 -2.92 1.80
CA VAL A 112 -0.29 -3.83 1.96
C VAL A 112 1.06 -3.09 1.89
N GLY A 113 1.20 -2.11 0.99
CA GLY A 113 2.37 -1.26 0.88
C GLY A 113 2.57 -0.33 2.08
N GLU A 114 1.49 0.24 2.62
CA GLU A 114 1.52 1.03 3.87
C GLU A 114 2.05 0.20 5.04
N LEU A 115 1.54 -1.03 5.21
CA LEU A 115 2.03 -1.95 6.23
C LEU A 115 3.51 -2.31 6.04
N ALA A 116 3.93 -2.55 4.80
CA ALA A 116 5.33 -2.82 4.50
C ALA A 116 6.25 -1.64 4.86
N MET A 117 5.82 -0.41 4.57
CA MET A 117 6.57 0.78 4.97
C MET A 117 6.63 0.92 6.50
N GLN A 118 5.52 0.68 7.20
CA GLN A 118 5.49 0.66 8.67
C GLN A 118 6.47 -0.37 9.24
N GLU A 119 6.54 -1.56 8.65
CA GLU A 119 7.48 -2.61 9.07
C GLU A 119 8.94 -2.19 8.87
N LEU A 120 9.28 -1.47 7.79
CA LEU A 120 10.61 -0.90 7.58
C LEU A 120 10.93 0.21 8.59
N MET A 121 9.99 1.14 8.81
CA MET A 121 10.18 2.27 9.74
C MET A 121 10.25 1.84 11.21
N ALA A 122 9.73 0.67 11.55
CA ALA A 122 9.83 0.11 12.90
C ALA A 122 11.27 -0.25 13.27
N ASP A 123 12.19 -0.36 12.31
CA ASP A 123 13.62 -0.53 12.58
C ASP A 123 14.24 0.81 13.03
N PRO A 124 14.83 0.89 14.24
CA PRO A 124 15.40 2.13 14.75
C PRO A 124 16.49 2.74 13.84
N SER A 125 17.21 1.91 13.09
CA SER A 125 18.27 2.38 12.18
C SER A 125 17.70 3.16 10.98
N VAL A 126 16.50 2.79 10.53
CA VAL A 126 15.78 3.50 9.45
C VAL A 126 15.32 4.85 9.95
N GLY A 127 14.69 4.90 11.13
CA GLY A 127 14.29 6.16 11.76
C GLY A 127 15.46 7.12 11.97
N GLN A 128 16.59 6.62 12.49
CA GLN A 128 17.82 7.42 12.67
C GLN A 128 18.37 7.94 11.33
N SER A 129 18.36 7.11 10.30
CA SER A 129 18.86 7.49 8.96
C SER A 129 17.98 8.57 8.33
N ILE A 130 16.65 8.40 8.39
CA ILE A 130 15.69 9.39 7.89
C ILE A 130 15.81 10.70 8.68
N GLY A 131 15.86 10.65 10.02
CA GLY A 131 15.99 11.84 10.88
C GLY A 131 17.32 12.58 10.74
N GLY A 132 18.29 12.04 10.01
CA GLY A 132 19.60 12.65 9.79
C GLY A 132 19.56 14.05 9.14
N PHE A 133 18.44 14.46 8.54
CA PHE A 133 18.29 15.82 7.99
C PHE A 133 18.15 16.89 9.08
N GLU A 134 17.72 16.54 10.30
CA GLU A 134 17.40 17.51 11.37
C GLU A 134 18.58 18.42 11.72
N LYS A 135 19.81 17.89 11.64
CA LYS A 135 21.05 18.65 11.87
C LYS A 135 21.30 19.77 10.86
N TYR A 136 20.57 19.79 9.75
CA TYR A 136 20.66 20.80 8.70
C TYR A 136 19.48 21.79 8.72
N LEU A 137 18.54 21.66 9.66
CA LEU A 137 17.42 22.58 9.77
C LEU A 137 17.88 23.95 10.29
N ASP A 138 17.33 25.01 9.68
CA ASP A 138 17.50 26.38 10.13
C ASP A 138 16.66 26.61 11.39
N GLN A 139 17.30 26.44 12.54
CA GLN A 139 16.63 26.54 13.84
C GLN A 139 16.05 27.92 14.10
N GLU A 140 16.62 28.98 13.54
CA GLU A 140 16.10 30.33 13.74
C GLU A 140 14.79 30.52 12.97
N LYS A 141 14.72 30.07 11.72
CA LYS A 141 13.45 30.08 10.96
C LYS A 141 12.37 29.20 11.59
N PHE A 142 12.74 28.05 12.15
CA PHE A 142 11.78 27.21 12.88
C PHE A 142 11.26 27.93 14.13
N LYS A 143 12.14 28.58 14.90
CA LYS A 143 11.73 29.38 16.07
C LYS A 143 10.77 30.51 15.68
N GLU A 144 11.02 31.21 14.58
CA GLU A 144 10.14 32.29 14.11
C GLU A 144 8.69 31.82 13.82
N VAL A 145 8.50 30.56 13.42
CA VAL A 145 7.17 30.00 13.07
C VAL A 145 6.43 29.45 14.30
N PHE A 146 7.15 28.90 15.28
CA PHE A 146 6.56 28.19 16.43
C PHE A 146 6.60 28.97 17.75
N GLN A 147 6.94 30.27 17.70
CA GLN A 147 6.85 31.20 18.83
C GLN A 147 5.49 31.88 18.93
#